data_AF-A0A7X1PFF4-F1
#
_entry.id   AF-A0A7X1PFF4-F1
#
_cell.length_a   1.000
_cell.length_b   1.000
_cell.length_c   1.000
_cell.angle_alpha   90.00
_cell.angle_beta   90.00
_cell.angle_gamma   90.00
#
_symmetry.space_group_name_H-M   'P 1'
#
loop_
_entity.id
_entity.type
_entity.pdbx_description
1 polymer ?
#
loop_
_entity_poly.entity_id
_entity_poly.type
_entity_poly.pdbx_seq_one_letter_code
_entity_poly.pdbx_strand_id
1 'polypeptide(L)'
;MSPIGGRFLIRERAATIQDPASDNRHLEAVAIPLWQRFVVGGIGPELTLAEAAAALGVSVQTARRLIRQGKLLAHKTPSGRFRVSPYLAPPPEPESNLADLWQELKRLSALLQETRNERDTLKVEIGALEARLEVALLAQSVPGQPTLLTFARSEVTALKSGHDVIQGMIVAARRKSKRRLWLWRLTA
;
A
#
# COMPACT_ATOMS: atom_id res chain seq x y z
N MET A 1 -13.65 -37.39 47.02
CA MET A 1 -13.08 -36.02 46.91
C MET A 1 -12.18 -36.02 45.67
N SER A 2 -12.61 -35.38 44.60
CA SER A 2 -11.91 -35.37 43.30
C SER A 2 -11.37 -33.97 43.02
N PRO A 3 -10.11 -33.82 42.57
CA PRO A 3 -9.59 -32.52 42.18
C PRO A 3 -10.08 -32.18 40.77
N ILE A 4 -10.74 -31.02 40.66
CA ILE A 4 -11.19 -30.42 39.41
C ILE A 4 -9.96 -29.84 38.70
N GLY A 5 -9.37 -30.62 37.80
CA GLY A 5 -8.29 -30.18 36.92
C GLY A 5 -8.82 -29.29 35.80
N GLY A 6 -8.84 -27.98 36.03
CA GLY A 6 -9.15 -26.96 35.03
C GLY A 6 -8.06 -26.86 33.97
N ARG A 7 -8.22 -27.59 32.86
CA ARG A 7 -7.33 -27.57 31.70
C ARG A 7 -7.61 -26.30 30.89
N PHE A 8 -6.90 -25.22 31.19
CA PHE A 8 -6.92 -24.00 30.39
C PHE A 8 -6.27 -24.27 29.02
N LEU A 9 -7.10 -24.55 28.01
CA LEU A 9 -6.69 -24.55 26.62
C LEU A 9 -6.47 -23.09 26.19
N ILE A 10 -5.24 -22.61 26.34
CA ILE A 10 -4.78 -21.38 25.68
C ILE A 10 -4.81 -21.68 24.19
N ARG A 11 -5.93 -21.30 23.55
CA ARG A 11 -6.10 -21.34 22.11
C ARG A 11 -5.15 -20.29 21.53
N GLU A 12 -3.96 -20.72 21.10
CA GLU A 12 -3.07 -19.94 20.24
C GLU A 12 -3.82 -19.62 18.94
N ARG A 13 -4.53 -18.51 18.91
CA ARG A 13 -4.94 -17.86 17.67
C ARG A 13 -3.70 -17.20 17.09
N ALA A 14 -2.88 -17.97 16.39
CA ALA A 14 -2.00 -17.43 15.38
C ALA A 14 -2.89 -16.81 14.29
N ALA A 15 -3.25 -15.53 14.47
CA ALA A 15 -3.79 -14.75 13.39
C ALA A 15 -2.70 -14.73 12.31
N THR A 16 -2.89 -15.52 11.25
CA THR A 16 -2.09 -15.40 10.04
C THR A 16 -2.27 -13.95 9.59
N ILE A 17 -1.28 -13.11 9.91
CA ILE A 17 -1.20 -11.75 9.40
C ILE A 17 -1.01 -11.93 7.90
N GLN A 18 -2.11 -11.86 7.16
CA GLN A 18 -2.08 -11.77 5.71
C GLN A 18 -1.28 -10.52 5.40
N ASP A 19 -0.07 -10.72 4.91
CA ASP A 19 0.80 -9.63 4.49
C ASP A 19 0.04 -8.83 3.43
N PRO A 20 -0.35 -7.56 3.69
CA PRO A 20 -1.06 -6.76 2.70
C PRO A 20 -0.22 -6.54 1.43
N ALA A 21 1.09 -6.85 1.45
CA ALA A 21 1.90 -6.90 0.23
C ALA A 21 1.53 -8.06 -0.71
N SER A 22 0.92 -9.15 -0.23
CA SER A 22 0.57 -10.30 -1.09
C SER A 22 -0.55 -9.99 -2.09
N ASP A 23 -1.40 -9.00 -1.78
CA ASP A 23 -2.54 -8.61 -2.61
C ASP A 23 -2.13 -7.75 -3.83
N ASN A 24 -0.90 -7.20 -3.81
CA ASN A 24 -0.37 -6.39 -4.91
C ASN A 24 0.18 -7.20 -6.09
N ARG A 25 0.28 -8.53 -5.98
CA ARG A 25 0.81 -9.38 -7.06
C ARG A 25 0.04 -9.24 -8.37
N HIS A 26 -1.26 -8.96 -8.30
CA HIS A 26 -2.10 -8.72 -9.47
C HIS A 26 -1.77 -7.38 -10.16
N LEU A 27 -1.37 -6.36 -9.38
CA LEU A 27 -0.93 -5.08 -9.91
C LEU A 27 0.47 -5.19 -10.51
N GLU A 28 1.39 -5.91 -9.87
CA GLU A 28 2.74 -6.16 -10.39
C GLU A 28 2.71 -6.96 -11.70
N ALA A 29 1.83 -7.97 -11.79
CA ALA A 29 1.64 -8.77 -12.99
C ALA A 29 1.14 -7.94 -14.20
N VAL A 30 0.46 -6.81 -13.96
CA VAL A 30 -0.01 -5.90 -15.01
C VAL A 30 1.00 -4.76 -15.25
N ALA A 31 1.66 -4.28 -14.21
CA ALA A 31 2.59 -3.16 -14.27
C ALA A 31 3.88 -3.49 -15.02
N ILE A 32 4.46 -4.68 -14.80
CA ILE A 32 5.74 -5.06 -15.45
C ILE A 32 5.59 -5.17 -16.97
N PRO A 33 4.58 -5.88 -17.53
CA PRO A 33 4.39 -5.94 -18.99
C PRO A 33 4.06 -4.58 -19.60
N LEU A 34 3.33 -3.73 -18.87
CA LEU A 34 3.01 -2.38 -19.33
C LEU A 34 4.24 -1.49 -19.41
N TRP A 35 5.11 -1.56 -18.40
CA TRP A 35 6.35 -0.81 -18.37
C TRP A 35 7.32 -1.30 -19.46
N GLN A 36 7.43 -2.62 -19.66
CA GLN A 36 8.22 -3.17 -20.77
C GLN A 36 7.72 -2.72 -22.14
N ARG A 37 6.39 -2.71 -22.37
CA ARG A 37 5.82 -2.16 -23.61
C ARG A 37 6.17 -0.69 -23.80
N PHE A 38 6.12 0.09 -22.73
CA PHE A 38 6.43 1.51 -22.76
C PHE A 38 7.90 1.77 -23.12
N VAL A 39 8.82 1.04 -22.49
CA VAL A 39 10.27 1.25 -22.65
C VAL A 39 10.80 0.64 -23.95
N VAL A 40 10.30 -0.53 -24.36
CA VAL A 40 10.83 -1.27 -25.52
C VAL A 40 10.09 -0.93 -26.80
N GLY A 41 8.79 -0.67 -26.73
CA GLY A 41 7.94 -0.58 -27.92
C GLY A 41 7.82 0.82 -28.54
N GLY A 42 8.03 1.91 -27.77
CA GLY A 42 7.80 3.29 -28.23
C GLY A 42 6.35 3.63 -28.59
N ILE A 43 5.47 2.62 -28.67
CA ILE A 43 4.02 2.75 -28.83
C ILE A 43 3.47 3.09 -27.45
N GLY A 44 2.82 4.25 -27.36
CA GLY A 44 2.22 4.73 -26.13
C GLY A 44 1.27 3.70 -25.48
N PRO A 45 0.98 3.84 -24.18
CA PRO A 45 0.41 2.80 -23.32
C PRO A 45 -1.10 2.60 -23.54
N GLU A 46 -1.53 2.36 -24.78
CA GLU A 46 -2.90 2.04 -25.09
C GLU A 46 -3.31 0.71 -24.46
N LEU A 47 -4.09 0.80 -23.39
CA LEU A 47 -4.56 -0.36 -22.67
C LEU A 47 -5.68 -1.03 -23.46
N THR A 48 -5.66 -2.36 -23.54
CA THR A 48 -6.88 -3.11 -23.83
C THR A 48 -7.94 -2.81 -22.77
N LEU A 49 -9.21 -3.06 -23.11
CA LEU A 49 -10.29 -2.91 -22.15
C LEU A 49 -10.11 -3.78 -20.89
N ALA A 50 -9.50 -4.96 -21.03
CA ALA A 50 -9.22 -5.86 -19.92
C ALA A 50 -8.09 -5.33 -19.02
N GLU A 51 -7.00 -4.87 -19.62
CA GLU A 51 -5.88 -4.24 -18.90
C GLU A 51 -6.35 -2.97 -18.17
N ALA A 52 -7.18 -2.13 -18.82
CA ALA A 52 -7.75 -0.93 -18.20
C ALA A 52 -8.68 -1.27 -17.02
N ALA A 53 -9.49 -2.32 -17.15
CA ALA A 53 -10.36 -2.79 -16.07
C ALA A 53 -9.55 -3.28 -14.86
N ALA A 54 -8.50 -4.07 -15.12
CA ALA A 54 -7.57 -4.54 -14.10
C ALA A 54 -6.85 -3.37 -13.41
N ALA A 55 -6.32 -2.41 -14.18
CA ALA A 55 -5.63 -1.23 -13.64
C ALA A 55 -6.54 -0.36 -12.76
N LEU A 56 -7.82 -0.27 -13.09
CA LEU A 56 -8.81 0.49 -12.31
C LEU A 56 -9.42 -0.30 -11.15
N GLY A 57 -9.15 -1.60 -11.03
CA GLY A 57 -9.79 -2.48 -10.05
C GLY A 57 -11.31 -2.60 -10.25
N VAL A 58 -11.78 -2.59 -11.50
CA VAL A 58 -13.21 -2.71 -11.85
C VAL A 58 -13.45 -3.83 -12.84
N SER A 59 -14.70 -4.26 -13.00
CA SER A 59 -15.05 -5.22 -14.05
C SER A 59 -14.90 -4.62 -15.46
N VAL A 60 -14.66 -5.47 -16.47
CA VAL A 60 -14.63 -5.08 -17.89
C VAL A 60 -15.93 -4.39 -18.33
N GLN A 61 -17.07 -4.85 -17.80
CA GLN A 61 -18.38 -4.25 -18.08
C GLN A 61 -18.49 -2.84 -17.49
N THR A 62 -17.97 -2.63 -16.27
CA THR A 62 -17.87 -1.32 -15.64
C THR A 62 -16.96 -0.39 -16.44
N ALA A 63 -15.78 -0.86 -16.88
CA ALA A 63 -14.89 -0.08 -17.73
C ALA A 63 -15.58 0.34 -19.05
N ARG A 64 -16.30 -0.58 -19.71
CA ARG A 64 -17.09 -0.29 -20.91
C ARG A 64 -18.19 0.75 -20.65
N ARG A 65 -18.84 0.70 -19.49
CA ARG A 65 -19.83 1.70 -19.08
C ARG A 65 -19.19 3.08 -18.92
N LEU A 66 -18.00 3.17 -18.31
CA LEU A 66 -17.26 4.42 -18.14
C LEU A 66 -16.87 5.03 -19.50
N ILE A 67 -16.46 4.21 -20.48
CA ILE A 67 -16.19 4.67 -21.86
C ILE A 67 -17.44 5.30 -22.48
N ARG A 68 -18.60 4.62 -22.40
CA ARG A 68 -19.86 5.15 -22.95
C ARG A 68 -20.31 6.45 -22.28
N GLN A 69 -19.96 6.64 -21.02
CA GLN A 69 -20.25 7.84 -20.26
C GLN A 69 -19.23 8.98 -20.52
N GLY A 70 -18.20 8.75 -21.34
CA GLY A 70 -17.12 9.73 -21.56
C GLY A 70 -16.15 9.87 -20.39
N LYS A 71 -16.29 9.05 -19.33
CA LYS A 71 -15.42 9.09 -18.13
C LYS A 71 -14.08 8.37 -18.34
N LEU A 72 -13.95 7.62 -19.42
CA LEU A 72 -12.74 6.92 -19.79
C LEU A 72 -12.46 7.19 -21.26
N LEU A 73 -11.35 7.85 -21.56
CA LEU A 73 -10.95 8.15 -22.92
C LEU A 73 -10.52 6.86 -23.63
N ALA A 74 -11.28 6.47 -24.65
CA ALA A 74 -10.97 5.33 -25.48
C ALA A 74 -11.29 5.63 -26.94
N HIS A 75 -10.46 5.09 -27.83
CA HIS A 75 -10.72 5.13 -29.27
C HIS A 75 -10.84 3.71 -29.82
N LYS A 76 -11.47 3.58 -30.99
CA LYS A 76 -11.54 2.30 -31.70
C LYS A 76 -10.36 2.21 -32.67
N THR A 77 -9.64 1.11 -32.59
CA THR A 77 -8.64 0.75 -33.61
C THR A 77 -9.33 0.42 -34.95
N PRO A 78 -8.59 0.39 -36.07
CA PRO A 78 -9.12 -0.07 -37.36
C PRO A 78 -9.75 -1.46 -37.29
N SER A 79 -9.29 -2.32 -36.37
CA SER A 79 -9.85 -3.65 -36.11
C SER A 79 -11.19 -3.66 -35.36
N GLY A 80 -11.73 -2.49 -34.99
CA GLY A 80 -12.95 -2.34 -34.19
C GLY A 80 -12.78 -2.59 -32.68
N ARG A 81 -11.56 -2.89 -32.21
CA ARG A 81 -11.26 -3.08 -30.79
C ARG A 81 -11.02 -1.74 -30.07
N PHE A 82 -11.52 -1.61 -28.85
CA PHE A 82 -11.29 -0.43 -28.00
C PHE A 82 -9.87 -0.44 -27.41
N ARG A 83 -9.22 0.72 -27.49
CA ARG A 83 -7.96 1.06 -26.83
C ARG A 83 -8.20 2.23 -25.90
N VAL A 84 -7.83 2.05 -24.64
CA VAL A 84 -7.99 3.03 -23.58
C VAL A 84 -6.70 3.81 -23.46
N SER A 85 -6.79 5.13 -23.56
CA SER A 85 -5.67 6.00 -23.27
C SER A 85 -5.55 6.12 -21.75
N PRO A 86 -4.38 5.85 -21.14
CA PRO A 86 -4.21 5.88 -19.68
C PRO A 86 -4.15 7.31 -19.12
N TYR A 87 -4.19 8.32 -20.00
CA TYR A 87 -4.49 9.69 -19.61
C TYR A 87 -5.94 9.74 -19.11
N LEU A 88 -6.11 9.42 -17.83
CA LEU A 88 -7.39 9.46 -17.10
C LEU A 88 -7.86 10.90 -16.81
N ALA A 89 -6.97 11.87 -16.97
CA ALA A 89 -7.34 13.28 -16.94
C ALA A 89 -7.64 13.76 -18.37
N PRO A 90 -8.59 14.70 -18.56
CA PRO A 90 -8.59 15.49 -19.78
C PRO A 90 -7.16 16.02 -20.01
N PRO A 91 -6.70 16.12 -21.27
CA PRO A 91 -5.40 16.74 -21.53
C PRO A 91 -5.37 18.02 -20.70
N PRO A 92 -4.31 18.26 -19.90
CA PRO A 92 -4.24 19.47 -19.10
C PRO A 92 -4.57 20.61 -20.04
N GLU A 93 -5.46 21.52 -19.61
CA GLU A 93 -5.78 22.67 -20.44
C GLU A 93 -4.44 23.25 -20.93
N PRO A 94 -4.35 23.66 -22.21
CA PRO A 94 -3.08 24.04 -22.84
C PRO A 94 -2.34 25.17 -22.09
N GLU A 95 -2.98 25.76 -21.10
CA GLU A 95 -2.44 26.77 -20.19
C GLU A 95 -1.66 26.22 -18.99
N SER A 96 -1.61 24.89 -18.76
CA SER A 96 -0.68 24.32 -17.77
C SER A 96 0.75 24.50 -18.27
N ASN A 97 1.34 25.63 -17.87
CA ASN A 97 2.67 26.03 -18.25
C ASN A 97 3.65 24.90 -17.89
N LEU A 98 4.53 24.52 -18.82
CA LEU A 98 5.57 23.51 -18.58
C LEU A 98 6.39 23.81 -17.32
N ALA A 99 6.53 25.10 -16.98
CA ALA A 99 7.16 25.54 -15.74
C ALA A 99 6.45 25.01 -14.48
N ASP A 100 5.12 25.00 -14.45
CA ASP A 100 4.32 24.55 -13.31
C ASP A 100 4.40 23.03 -13.14
N LEU A 101 4.32 22.29 -14.26
CA LEU A 101 4.52 20.84 -14.26
C LEU A 101 5.91 20.46 -13.75
N TRP A 102 6.94 21.24 -14.13
CA TRP A 102 8.31 21.02 -13.66
C TRP A 102 8.46 21.31 -12.16
N GLN A 103 7.81 22.36 -11.66
CA GLN A 103 7.78 22.66 -10.22
C GLN A 103 7.07 21.57 -9.43
N GLU A 104 5.94 21.07 -9.92
CA GLU A 104 5.21 19.98 -9.26
C GLU A 104 6.02 18.69 -9.28
N LEU A 105 6.70 18.37 -10.39
CA LEU A 105 7.61 17.23 -10.46
C LEU A 105 8.74 17.34 -9.42
N LYS A 106 9.37 18.51 -9.31
CA LYS A 106 10.40 18.76 -8.29
C LYS A 106 9.87 18.57 -6.88
N ARG A 107 8.69 19.12 -6.59
CA ARG A 107 8.02 18.98 -5.30
C ARG A 107 7.75 17.52 -4.97
N LEU A 108 7.17 16.77 -5.91
CA LEU A 108 6.88 15.34 -5.73
C LEU A 108 8.17 14.52 -5.55
N SER A 109 9.24 14.86 -6.26
CA SER A 109 10.54 14.20 -6.10
C SER A 109 11.15 14.44 -4.72
N ALA A 110 11.04 15.65 -4.19
CA ALA A 110 11.52 15.99 -2.86
C ALA A 110 10.74 15.23 -1.78
N LEU A 111 9.40 15.20 -1.88
CA LEU A 111 8.55 14.45 -0.96
C LEU A 111 8.84 12.93 -0.99
N LEU A 112 9.09 12.38 -2.18
CA LEU A 112 9.45 10.98 -2.35
C LEU A 112 10.80 10.67 -1.70
N GLN A 113 11.77 11.59 -1.81
CA GLN A 113 13.06 11.43 -1.16
C GLN A 113 12.96 11.52 0.37
N GLU A 114 12.17 12.46 0.89
CA GLU A 114 11.90 12.60 2.32
C GLU A 114 11.30 11.31 2.91
N THR A 115 10.24 10.81 2.29
CA THR A 115 9.59 9.55 2.73
C THR A 115 10.52 8.32 2.64
N ARG A 116 11.46 8.29 1.69
CA ARG A 116 12.50 7.25 1.66
C ARG A 116 13.46 7.36 2.84
N ASN A 117 13.91 8.57 3.15
CA ASN A 117 14.81 8.81 4.28
C ASN A 117 14.13 8.44 5.62
N GLU A 118 12.85 8.78 5.79
CA GLU A 118 12.05 8.38 6.96
C GLU A 118 11.97 6.85 7.09
N ARG A 119 11.64 6.15 5.99
CA ARG A 119 11.58 4.69 5.96
C ARG A 119 12.93 4.08 6.36
N ASP A 120 14.04 4.61 5.85
CA ASP A 120 15.36 4.08 6.12
C ASP A 120 15.78 4.33 7.57
N THR A 121 15.39 5.47 8.14
CA THR A 121 15.55 5.77 9.58
C THR A 121 14.79 4.75 10.44
N LEU A 122 13.51 4.50 10.14
CA LEU A 122 12.69 3.53 10.86
C LEU A 122 13.25 2.10 10.77
N LYS A 123 13.85 1.73 9.62
CA LYS A 123 14.51 0.43 9.47
C LYS A 123 15.71 0.29 10.40
N VAL A 124 16.52 1.34 10.55
CA VAL A 124 17.66 1.33 11.48
C VAL A 124 17.16 1.21 12.93
N GLU A 125 16.11 1.93 13.30
CA GLU A 125 15.51 1.85 14.64
C GLU A 125 14.98 0.44 14.94
N ILE A 126 14.27 -0.18 13.99
CA ILE A 126 13.79 -1.56 14.12
C ILE A 126 14.96 -2.52 14.37
N GLY A 127 16.02 -2.45 13.56
CA GLY A 127 17.20 -3.31 13.73
C GLY A 127 17.90 -3.10 15.09
N ALA A 128 17.95 -1.86 15.58
CA ALA A 128 18.50 -1.56 16.90
C ALA A 128 17.64 -2.14 18.05
N LEU A 129 16.31 -2.09 17.91
CA LEU A 129 15.39 -2.68 18.88
C LEU A 129 15.45 -4.22 18.87
N GLU A 130 15.55 -4.83 17.70
CA GLU A 130 15.73 -6.28 17.55
C GLU A 130 17.02 -6.75 18.22
N ALA A 131 18.14 -6.05 18.01
CA ALA A 131 19.40 -6.36 18.68
C ALA A 131 19.32 -6.23 20.22
N ARG A 132 18.63 -5.19 20.73
CA ARG A 132 18.39 -5.04 22.18
C ARG A 132 17.54 -6.18 22.75
N LEU A 133 16.52 -6.61 22.01
CA LEU A 133 15.68 -7.73 22.40
C LEU A 133 16.49 -9.03 22.47
N GLU A 134 17.36 -9.29 21.49
CA GLU A 134 18.22 -10.47 21.47
C GLU A 134 19.17 -10.51 22.68
N VAL A 135 19.83 -9.39 23.00
CA VAL A 135 20.68 -9.28 24.20
C VAL A 135 19.88 -9.52 25.48
N ALA A 136 18.66 -8.96 25.58
CA ALA A 136 17.80 -9.16 26.74
C ALA A 136 17.34 -10.63 26.89
N LEU A 137 17.06 -11.31 25.78
CA LEU A 137 16.71 -12.73 25.78
C LEU A 137 17.91 -13.61 26.20
N LEU A 138 19.11 -13.29 25.73
CA LEU A 138 20.33 -13.99 26.16
C LEU A 138 20.59 -13.78 27.65
N ALA A 139 20.45 -12.56 28.17
CA ALA A 139 20.59 -12.28 29.60
C ALA A 139 19.58 -13.05 30.47
N GLN A 140 18.35 -13.25 29.98
CA GLN A 140 17.32 -14.04 30.68
C GLN A 140 17.62 -15.54 30.73
N SER A 141 18.46 -16.05 29.83
CA SER A 141 18.80 -17.48 29.78
C SER A 141 19.89 -17.89 30.77
N VAL A 142 20.44 -16.96 31.57
CA VAL A 142 21.43 -17.24 32.62
C VAL A 142 20.73 -17.87 33.84
N PRO A 143 20.97 -19.16 34.15
CA PRO A 143 20.34 -19.82 35.28
C PRO A 143 20.87 -19.24 36.60
N GLY A 144 19.96 -18.76 37.46
CA GLY A 144 20.28 -18.33 38.83
C GLY A 144 19.94 -16.88 39.18
N GLN A 145 19.45 -16.05 38.25
CA GLN A 145 18.94 -14.73 38.60
C GLN A 145 17.44 -14.75 38.94
N PRO A 146 17.01 -14.21 40.09
CA PRO A 146 15.61 -14.05 40.43
C PRO A 146 14.94 -13.12 39.42
N THR A 147 13.87 -13.62 38.84
CA THR A 147 13.22 -13.11 37.65
C THR A 147 12.52 -11.78 37.92
N LEU A 148 13.15 -10.67 37.53
CA LEU A 148 12.50 -9.33 37.41
C LEU A 148 11.58 -9.26 36.16
N LEU A 149 10.86 -10.35 35.85
CA LEU A 149 10.05 -10.51 34.62
C LEU A 149 8.73 -9.73 34.64
N THR A 150 8.35 -9.12 35.75
CA THR A 150 7.11 -8.33 35.84
C THR A 150 7.22 -6.95 35.17
N PHE A 151 8.42 -6.37 35.06
CA PHE A 151 8.60 -5.03 34.47
C PHE A 151 8.71 -5.04 32.93
N ALA A 152 9.35 -6.06 32.33
CA ALA A 152 9.51 -6.12 30.88
C ALA A 152 8.19 -6.35 30.13
N ARG A 153 7.20 -6.98 30.78
CA ARG A 153 5.91 -7.30 30.15
C ARG A 153 5.06 -6.05 29.92
N SER A 154 5.17 -5.02 30.77
CA SER A 154 4.42 -3.76 30.61
C SER A 154 4.95 -2.89 29.47
N GLU A 155 6.27 -2.87 29.25
CA GLU A 155 6.86 -2.11 28.13
C GLU A 155 6.53 -2.72 26.77
N VAL A 156 6.54 -4.06 26.67
CA VAL A 156 6.14 -4.75 25.43
C VAL A 156 4.67 -4.51 25.11
N THR A 157 3.79 -4.44 26.12
CA THR A 157 2.38 -4.05 25.90
C THR A 157 2.22 -2.59 25.49
N ALA A 158 3.04 -1.68 26.02
CA ALA A 158 3.03 -0.28 25.61
C ALA A 158 3.46 -0.11 24.15
N LEU A 159 4.52 -0.82 23.72
CA LEU A 159 4.98 -0.82 22.33
C LEU A 159 3.94 -1.42 21.36
N LYS A 160 3.27 -2.51 21.75
CA LYS A 160 2.15 -3.07 20.96
C LYS A 160 1.00 -2.08 20.81
N SER A 161 0.64 -1.37 21.89
CA SER A 161 -0.40 -0.35 21.82
C SER A 161 -0.03 0.82 20.89
N GLY A 162 1.24 1.23 20.86
CA GLY A 162 1.74 2.23 19.92
C GLY A 162 1.66 1.78 18.46
N HIS A 163 2.03 0.53 18.19
CA HIS A 163 1.91 -0.06 16.85
C HIS A 163 0.44 -0.09 16.36
N ASP A 164 -0.50 -0.48 17.22
CA ASP A 164 -1.93 -0.50 16.88
C ASP A 164 -2.49 0.91 16.60
N VAL A 165 -2.02 1.93 17.34
CA VAL A 165 -2.37 3.33 17.08
C VAL A 165 -1.86 3.78 15.71
N ILE A 166 -0.61 3.49 15.37
CA ILE A 166 -0.03 3.86 14.07
C ILE A 166 -0.76 3.16 12.93
N GLN A 167 -1.05 1.85 13.06
CA GLN A 167 -1.86 1.12 12.07
C GLN A 167 -3.25 1.72 11.93
N GLY A 168 -3.89 2.11 13.05
CA GLY A 168 -5.16 2.84 13.05
C GLY A 168 -5.09 4.16 12.28
N MET A 169 -4.02 4.95 12.48
CA MET A 169 -3.80 6.21 11.76
C MET A 169 -3.59 5.99 10.27
N ILE A 170 -2.81 4.97 9.86
CA ILE A 170 -2.60 4.62 8.46
C ILE A 170 -3.92 4.21 7.79
N VAL A 171 -4.72 3.36 8.44
CA VAL A 171 -6.03 2.95 7.95
C VAL A 171 -6.98 4.16 7.82
N ALA A 172 -6.99 5.05 8.81
CA ALA A 172 -7.78 6.27 8.79
C ALA A 172 -7.36 7.22 7.66
N ALA A 173 -6.05 7.42 7.46
CA ALA A 173 -5.49 8.21 6.37
C ALA A 173 -5.87 7.64 5.00
N ARG A 174 -5.74 6.32 4.81
CA ARG A 174 -6.19 5.62 3.59
C ARG A 174 -7.68 5.80 3.35
N ARG A 175 -8.51 5.73 4.40
CA ARG A 175 -9.97 5.93 4.31
C ARG A 175 -10.32 7.37 3.93
N LYS A 176 -9.60 8.35 4.47
CA LYS A 176 -9.76 9.78 4.15
C LYS A 176 -9.33 10.10 2.72
N SER A 177 -8.22 9.54 2.24
CA SER A 177 -7.80 9.65 0.84
C SER A 177 -8.82 9.02 -0.12
N LYS A 178 -9.34 7.82 0.18
CA LYS A 178 -10.41 7.20 -0.62
C LYS A 178 -11.67 8.07 -0.70
N ARG A 179 -12.06 8.75 0.40
CA ARG A 179 -13.20 9.69 0.41
C ARG A 179 -12.94 10.94 -0.42
N ARG A 180 -11.73 11.51 -0.37
CA ARG A 180 -11.36 12.68 -1.18
C ARG A 180 -11.32 12.37 -2.68
N LEU A 181 -10.81 11.20 -3.05
CA LEU A 181 -10.86 10.69 -4.43
C LEU A 181 -12.31 10.50 -4.94
N TRP A 182 -13.26 10.24 -4.04
CA TRP A 182 -14.68 10.15 -4.38
C TRP A 182 -15.34 11.54 -4.56
N LEU A 183 -14.99 12.51 -3.72
CA LEU A 183 -15.53 13.88 -3.82
C LEU A 183 -15.08 14.58 -5.10
N TRP A 184 -13.82 14.40 -5.51
CA TRP A 184 -13.32 14.93 -6.79
C TRP A 184 -14.02 14.31 -8.01
N ARG A 185 -14.63 13.11 -7.88
CA ARG A 185 -15.40 12.46 -8.95
C ARG A 185 -16.86 12.90 -9.05
N LEU A 186 -17.36 13.67 -8.09
CA LEU A 186 -18.73 14.20 -8.10
C LEU A 186 -18.80 15.66 -8.57
N THR A 187 -17.67 16.37 -8.55
CA THR A 187 -17.59 17.79 -8.94
C THR A 187 -16.89 18.02 -10.29
N ALA A 188 -16.43 16.96 -10.94
CA ALA A 188 -15.89 16.94 -12.31
C ALA A 188 -16.78 16.04 -13.18
#